data_AF-D4JEH9-F1
#
_entry.id   AF-D4JEH9-F1
#
_cell.length_a   1.000
_cell.length_b   1.000
_cell.length_c   1.000
_cell.angle_alpha   90.00
_cell.angle_beta   90.00
_cell.angle_gamma   90.00
#
_symmetry.space_group_name_H-M   'P 1'
#
loop_
_entity.id
_entity.type
_entity.pdbx_description
1 polymer ?
#
loop_
_entity_poly.entity_id
_entity_poly.type
_entity_poly.pdbx_seq_one_letter_code
_entity_poly.pdbx_strand_id
1 'polypeptide(L)'
;MRKIMILFVASIVIVLSGCFVFAAEVSHIDVIETVEKSKSKTESIVINEKTKNVVLDTSLYDQSNYSIVNDIYIVESRQDSTLAPNEVVLEYNDKFATEVSELGDTTTIKFSSELTWIDINGNSLSNFQDYLDAWKNKTVTRKSIDPEYFNIKVRYGSNVRILDSDSLEYQNEYLDTGEQYY
;
A
#
# COMPACT_ATOMS: atom_id res chain seq x y z
N MET A 1 42.09 -13.88 -46.23
CA MET A 1 42.23 -13.77 -44.75
C MET A 1 42.37 -12.33 -44.25
N ARG A 2 43.38 -11.54 -44.66
CA ARG A 2 43.59 -10.15 -44.19
C ARG A 2 42.37 -9.20 -44.34
N LYS A 3 41.65 -9.24 -45.46
CA LYS A 3 40.43 -8.41 -45.68
C LYS A 3 39.24 -8.81 -44.80
N ILE A 4 39.07 -10.12 -44.55
CA ILE A 4 38.02 -10.67 -43.68
C ILE A 4 38.31 -10.32 -42.21
N MET A 5 39.57 -10.40 -41.79
CA MET A 5 40.00 -10.01 -40.44
C MET A 5 39.78 -8.51 -40.18
N ILE A 6 40.04 -7.64 -41.16
CA ILE A 6 39.79 -6.19 -41.04
C ILE A 6 38.28 -5.91 -40.91
N LEU A 7 37.44 -6.58 -41.71
CA LEU A 7 35.98 -6.44 -41.61
C LEU A 7 35.44 -6.92 -40.25
N PHE A 8 35.97 -8.04 -39.75
CA PHE A 8 35.59 -8.56 -38.44
C PHE A 8 35.97 -7.60 -37.31
N VAL A 9 37.21 -7.10 -37.30
CA VAL A 9 37.67 -6.11 -36.31
C VAL A 9 36.84 -4.81 -36.40
N ALA A 10 36.56 -4.33 -37.62
CA ALA A 10 35.73 -3.14 -37.81
C ALA A 10 34.30 -3.35 -37.28
N SER A 11 33.69 -4.52 -37.50
CA SER A 11 32.36 -4.83 -36.96
C SER A 11 32.32 -4.82 -35.43
N ILE A 12 33.35 -5.35 -34.77
CA ILE A 12 33.47 -5.34 -33.31
C ILE A 12 33.58 -3.91 -32.78
N VAL A 13 34.42 -3.08 -33.40
CA VAL A 13 34.58 -1.67 -33.01
C VAL A 13 33.26 -0.90 -33.15
N ILE A 14 32.51 -1.14 -34.23
CA ILE A 14 31.20 -0.49 -34.44
C ILE A 14 30.21 -0.93 -33.36
N VAL A 15 30.10 -2.24 -33.07
CA VAL A 15 29.19 -2.75 -32.03
C VAL A 15 29.54 -2.17 -30.67
N LEU A 16 30.82 -2.17 -30.28
CA LEU A 16 31.25 -1.61 -29.01
C LEU A 16 30.97 -0.11 -28.93
N SER A 17 31.27 0.65 -29.99
CA SER A 17 30.97 2.09 -30.03
C SER A 17 29.48 2.38 -29.91
N GLY A 18 28.61 1.58 -30.55
CA GLY A 18 27.16 1.66 -30.40
C GLY A 18 26.70 1.37 -28.97
N CYS A 19 27.27 0.35 -28.31
CA CYS A 19 26.98 0.05 -26.90
C CYS A 19 27.38 1.21 -25.96
N PHE A 20 28.52 1.85 -26.20
CA PHE A 20 28.95 3.01 -25.40
C PHE A 20 28.05 4.22 -25.59
N VAL A 21 27.65 4.52 -26.83
CA VAL A 21 26.68 5.60 -27.11
C VAL A 21 25.34 5.30 -26.45
N PHE A 22 24.87 4.05 -26.52
CA PHE A 22 23.63 3.64 -25.86
C PHE A 22 23.72 3.76 -24.33
N ALA A 23 24.80 3.29 -23.70
CA ALA A 23 25.00 3.41 -22.27
C ALA A 23 25.07 4.87 -21.81
N ALA A 24 25.76 5.72 -22.59
CA ALA A 24 25.80 7.16 -22.35
C ALA A 24 24.39 7.78 -22.47
N GLU A 25 23.61 7.42 -23.49
CA GLU A 25 22.24 7.92 -23.67
C GLU A 25 21.28 7.48 -22.56
N VAL A 26 21.48 6.28 -21.99
CA VAL A 26 20.71 5.81 -20.83
C VAL A 26 21.15 6.51 -19.55
N SER A 27 22.43 6.84 -19.38
CA SER A 27 22.91 7.55 -18.17
C SER A 27 22.41 8.99 -18.06
N HIS A 28 21.87 9.55 -19.14
CA HIS A 28 21.22 10.87 -19.13
C HIS A 28 19.72 10.79 -18.82
N ILE A 29 19.17 9.60 -18.54
CA ILE A 29 17.79 9.47 -18.08
C ILE A 29 17.76 9.82 -16.59
N ASP A 30 17.12 10.94 -16.27
CA ASP A 30 16.89 11.37 -14.91
C ASP A 30 15.75 10.57 -14.27
N VAL A 31 15.95 10.11 -13.04
CA VAL A 31 14.89 9.45 -12.26
C VAL A 31 14.29 10.47 -11.31
N ILE A 32 13.05 10.86 -11.56
CA ILE A 32 12.29 11.75 -10.68
C ILE A 32 11.48 10.90 -9.72
N GLU A 33 11.79 11.00 -8.43
CA GLU A 33 10.98 10.36 -7.41
C GLU A 33 9.80 11.26 -7.05
N THR A 34 8.58 10.72 -7.18
CA THR A 34 7.36 11.35 -6.69
C THR A 34 6.87 10.55 -5.51
N VAL A 35 6.97 11.14 -4.32
CA VAL A 35 6.48 10.54 -3.09
C VAL A 35 5.02 10.94 -2.89
N GLU A 36 4.12 9.97 -2.88
CA GLU A 36 2.74 10.20 -2.46
C GLU A 36 2.71 10.34 -0.93
N LYS A 37 2.42 11.55 -0.47
CA LYS A 37 2.44 11.89 0.96
C LYS A 37 1.18 11.42 1.65
N SER A 38 1.33 10.97 2.89
CA SER A 38 0.20 10.68 3.75
C SER A 38 -0.58 11.97 4.05
N LYS A 39 -1.88 11.95 3.78
CA LYS A 39 -2.80 13.02 4.19
C LYS A 39 -3.83 12.41 5.10
N SER A 40 -3.77 12.79 6.37
CA SER A 40 -4.64 12.24 7.41
C SER A 40 -6.06 12.80 7.31
N LYS A 41 -7.05 11.94 7.54
CA LYS A 41 -8.43 12.29 7.90
C LYS A 41 -8.83 11.60 9.19
N THR A 42 -9.82 12.15 9.86
CA THR A 42 -10.38 11.60 11.10
C THR A 42 -11.84 11.23 10.88
N GLU A 43 -12.21 10.05 11.36
CA GLU A 43 -13.59 9.55 11.34
C GLU A 43 -13.99 9.07 12.74
N SER A 44 -15.24 9.36 13.13
CA SER A 44 -15.84 8.85 14.36
C SER A 44 -16.92 7.84 14.01
N ILE A 45 -16.88 6.68 14.66
CA ILE A 45 -17.79 5.56 14.48
C ILE A 45 -18.41 5.24 15.83
N VAL A 46 -19.75 5.25 15.88
CA VAL A 46 -20.50 4.85 17.08
C VAL A 46 -20.72 3.35 17.02
N ILE A 47 -20.23 2.64 18.03
CA ILE A 47 -20.32 1.19 18.16
C ILE A 47 -21.60 0.82 18.90
N ASN A 48 -22.25 -0.25 18.44
CA ASN A 48 -23.42 -0.82 19.08
C ASN A 48 -23.11 -1.25 20.52
N GLU A 49 -23.97 -0.92 21.48
CA GLU A 49 -23.76 -1.19 22.92
C GLU A 49 -23.64 -2.68 23.26
N LYS A 50 -24.12 -3.56 22.37
CA LYS A 50 -23.99 -5.02 22.52
C LYS A 50 -22.61 -5.55 22.16
N THR A 51 -21.79 -4.73 21.50
CA THR A 51 -20.45 -5.08 21.06
C THR A 51 -19.52 -5.13 22.27
N LYS A 52 -18.79 -6.24 22.39
CA LYS A 52 -17.70 -6.40 23.37
C LYS A 52 -16.35 -6.09 22.76
N ASN A 53 -16.13 -6.52 21.53
CA ASN A 53 -14.85 -6.39 20.84
C ASN A 53 -15.04 -5.68 19.50
N VAL A 54 -14.16 -4.72 19.21
CA VAL A 54 -14.05 -4.09 17.91
C VAL A 54 -12.76 -4.59 17.27
N VAL A 55 -12.89 -5.29 16.16
CA VAL A 55 -11.77 -5.83 15.39
C VAL A 55 -11.44 -4.85 14.26
N LEU A 56 -10.18 -4.45 14.16
CA LEU A 56 -9.67 -3.72 13.01
C LEU A 56 -9.05 -4.73 12.05
N ASP A 57 -9.64 -4.86 10.86
CA ASP A 57 -9.06 -5.67 9.78
C ASP A 57 -7.95 -4.85 9.13
N THR A 58 -6.70 -5.23 9.41
CA THR A 58 -5.48 -4.56 8.95
C THR A 58 -5.13 -4.84 7.49
N SER A 59 -5.92 -5.66 6.79
CA SER A 59 -5.76 -5.87 5.35
C SER A 59 -6.37 -4.71 4.57
N LEU A 60 -5.56 -3.98 3.78
CA LEU A 60 -6.07 -2.95 2.87
C LEU A 60 -6.58 -3.60 1.59
N TYR A 61 -7.88 -3.47 1.31
CA TYR A 61 -8.49 -4.03 0.10
C TYR A 61 -8.55 -3.01 -1.04
N ASP A 62 -8.29 -3.45 -2.27
CA ASP A 62 -8.69 -2.73 -3.49
C ASP A 62 -10.22 -2.74 -3.59
N GLN A 63 -10.85 -1.57 -3.60
CA GLN A 63 -12.30 -1.43 -3.75
C GLN A 63 -12.85 -2.06 -5.03
N SER A 64 -12.04 -2.11 -6.09
CA SER A 64 -12.44 -2.56 -7.42
C SER A 64 -12.52 -4.07 -7.53
N ASN A 65 -11.62 -4.78 -6.83
CA ASN A 65 -11.40 -6.21 -7.01
C ASN A 65 -11.40 -7.02 -5.71
N TYR A 66 -11.62 -6.39 -4.55
CA TYR A 66 -11.60 -7.01 -3.22
C TYR A 66 -10.34 -7.85 -2.95
N SER A 67 -9.21 -7.46 -3.55
CA SER A 67 -7.91 -8.09 -3.32
C SER A 67 -7.11 -7.29 -2.31
N ILE A 68 -6.38 -7.97 -1.44
CA ILE A 68 -5.44 -7.32 -0.51
C ILE A 68 -4.32 -6.67 -1.33
N VAL A 69 -4.16 -5.36 -1.19
CA VAL A 69 -3.13 -4.58 -1.88
C VAL A 69 -1.94 -4.25 -1.00
N ASN A 70 -2.16 -4.12 0.31
CA ASN A 70 -1.12 -3.93 1.32
C ASN A 70 -1.67 -4.16 2.74
N ASP A 71 -0.78 -4.16 3.74
CA ASP A 71 -1.16 -4.16 5.15
C ASP A 71 -1.18 -2.74 5.72
N ILE A 72 -2.00 -2.56 6.77
CA ILE A 72 -2.17 -1.33 7.53
C ILE A 72 -1.55 -1.51 8.92
N TYR A 73 -0.89 -0.47 9.42
CA TYR A 73 -0.17 -0.51 10.68
C TYR A 73 -0.86 0.35 11.75
N ILE A 74 -1.30 -0.29 12.85
CA ILE A 74 -1.80 0.44 14.03
C ILE A 74 -0.60 0.99 14.80
N VAL A 75 -0.34 2.29 14.66
CA VAL A 75 0.80 2.95 15.31
C VAL A 75 0.44 3.57 16.66
N GLU A 76 -0.85 3.77 16.92
CA GLU A 76 -1.36 4.22 18.21
C GLU A 76 -2.72 3.57 18.46
N SER A 77 -2.89 2.96 19.62
CA SER A 77 -4.18 2.46 20.10
C SER A 77 -4.31 2.75 21.57
N ARG A 78 -5.25 3.63 21.94
CA ARG A 78 -5.47 3.99 23.35
C ARG A 78 -6.92 4.37 23.65
N GLN A 79 -7.30 4.10 24.88
CA GLN A 79 -8.54 4.63 25.41
C GLN A 79 -8.43 6.15 25.60
N ASP A 80 -9.49 6.88 25.26
CA ASP A 80 -9.60 8.33 25.42
C ASP A 80 -10.84 8.66 26.25
N SER A 81 -10.63 9.20 27.45
CA SER A 81 -11.71 9.54 28.39
C SER A 81 -12.62 10.68 27.93
N THR A 82 -12.24 11.40 26.86
CA THR A 82 -13.06 12.47 26.29
C THR A 82 -14.09 11.98 25.27
N LEU A 83 -13.95 10.74 24.79
CA LEU A 83 -14.88 10.12 23.85
C LEU A 83 -16.09 9.51 24.58
N ALA A 84 -17.19 9.35 23.86
CA ALA A 84 -18.33 8.62 24.40
C ALA A 84 -17.96 7.14 24.65
N PRO A 85 -18.57 6.45 25.64
CA PRO A 85 -18.15 5.10 26.02
C PRO A 85 -18.08 4.08 24.88
N ASN A 86 -18.98 4.17 23.89
CA ASN A 86 -19.07 3.28 22.74
C ASN A 86 -18.56 3.93 21.44
N GLU A 87 -17.70 4.94 21.51
CA GLU A 87 -17.17 5.65 20.34
C GLU A 87 -15.76 5.16 19.97
N VAL A 88 -15.51 5.02 18.68
CA VAL A 88 -14.18 4.79 18.11
C VAL A 88 -13.86 5.92 17.15
N VAL A 89 -12.74 6.58 17.37
CA VAL A 89 -12.19 7.60 16.48
C VAL A 89 -10.94 7.06 15.81
N LEU A 90 -10.98 7.02 14.48
CA LEU A 90 -9.89 6.56 13.63
C LEU A 90 -9.25 7.75 12.94
N GLU A 91 -7.92 7.81 12.95
CA GLU A 91 -7.12 8.73 12.15
C GLU A 91 -6.31 7.91 11.15
N TYR A 92 -6.54 8.12 9.87
CA TYR A 92 -5.97 7.31 8.78
C TYR A 92 -5.92 8.10 7.47
N ASN A 93 -5.32 7.54 6.42
CA ASN A 93 -5.14 8.23 5.15
C ASN A 93 -6.49 8.59 4.47
N ASP A 94 -6.58 9.78 3.87
CA ASP A 94 -7.78 10.29 3.21
C ASP A 94 -8.18 9.52 1.95
N LYS A 95 -7.28 8.67 1.43
CA LYS A 95 -7.51 7.74 0.33
C LYS A 95 -8.08 6.39 0.73
N PHE A 96 -8.27 6.13 2.03
CA PHE A 96 -8.96 4.93 2.46
C PHE A 96 -10.45 5.23 2.70
N ALA A 97 -11.28 4.20 2.61
CA ALA A 97 -12.64 4.18 3.09
C ALA A 97 -12.81 3.05 4.09
N THR A 98 -13.73 3.24 5.03
CA THR A 98 -14.05 2.27 6.07
C THR A 98 -15.37 1.57 5.75
N GLU A 99 -15.44 0.29 6.09
CA GLU A 99 -16.68 -0.48 6.09
C GLU A 99 -16.87 -1.12 7.46
N VAL A 100 -18.05 -0.95 8.04
CA VAL A 100 -18.38 -1.47 9.36
C VAL A 100 -19.35 -2.63 9.22
N SER A 101 -19.00 -3.76 9.82
CA SER A 101 -19.85 -4.96 9.86
C SER A 101 -20.02 -5.41 11.32
N GLU A 102 -21.23 -5.82 11.68
CA GLU A 102 -21.56 -6.30 13.02
C GLU A 102 -21.96 -7.78 12.96
N LEU A 103 -21.30 -8.62 13.76
CA LEU A 103 -21.63 -10.03 13.91
C LEU A 103 -21.63 -10.42 15.39
N GLY A 104 -22.81 -10.72 15.93
CA GLY A 104 -22.95 -11.07 17.34
C GLY A 104 -22.58 -9.92 18.26
N ASP A 105 -21.56 -10.12 19.10
CA ASP A 105 -20.99 -9.11 19.99
C ASP A 105 -19.66 -8.54 19.47
N THR A 106 -19.36 -8.73 18.19
CA THR A 106 -18.14 -8.25 17.56
C THR A 106 -18.46 -7.31 16.40
N THR A 107 -17.81 -6.15 16.37
CA THR A 107 -17.85 -5.21 15.23
C THR A 107 -16.52 -5.26 14.52
N THR A 108 -16.52 -5.51 13.21
CA THR A 108 -15.30 -5.46 12.39
C THR A 108 -15.31 -4.20 11.55
N ILE A 109 -14.22 -3.45 11.61
CA ILE A 109 -13.96 -2.27 10.78
C ILE A 109 -12.91 -2.65 9.75
N LYS A 110 -13.28 -2.61 8.47
CA LYS A 110 -12.41 -2.88 7.33
C LYS A 110 -11.99 -1.61 6.65
N PHE A 111 -10.82 -1.64 6.01
CA PHE A 111 -10.29 -0.52 5.24
C PHE A 111 -10.15 -0.90 3.77
N SER A 112 -10.52 0.01 2.89
CA SER A 112 -10.41 -0.17 1.44
C SER A 112 -9.81 1.07 0.78
N SER A 113 -9.18 0.92 -0.37
CA SER A 113 -8.64 2.03 -1.15
C SER A 113 -8.93 1.85 -2.65
N GLU A 114 -8.94 2.95 -3.39
CA GLU A 114 -8.89 2.92 -4.85
C GLU A 114 -7.47 2.64 -5.38
N LEU A 115 -6.46 2.62 -4.49
CA LEU A 115 -5.09 2.28 -4.87
C LEU A 115 -4.99 0.81 -5.30
N THR A 116 -4.32 0.59 -6.42
CA THR A 116 -3.97 -0.76 -6.87
C THR A 116 -2.60 -1.18 -6.36
N TRP A 117 -2.30 -2.48 -6.40
CA TRP A 117 -0.95 -2.99 -6.11
C TRP A 117 0.14 -2.29 -6.95
N ILE A 118 -0.19 -1.91 -8.20
CA ILE A 118 0.73 -1.21 -9.10
C ILE A 118 1.05 0.20 -8.59
N ASP A 119 0.05 0.88 -8.01
CA ASP A 119 0.24 2.21 -7.42
C ASP A 119 1.15 2.15 -6.19
N ILE A 120 1.10 1.06 -5.42
CA ILE A 120 1.85 0.88 -4.17
C ILE A 120 3.29 0.40 -4.41
N ASN A 121 3.48 -0.61 -5.28
CA ASN A 121 4.75 -1.33 -5.37
C ASN A 121 5.63 -0.96 -6.57
N GLY A 122 5.10 -0.26 -7.58
CA GLY A 122 5.84 0.22 -8.77
C GLY A 122 6.36 -0.91 -9.68
N ASN A 123 6.22 -0.88 -11.00
CA ASN A 123 6.54 0.21 -11.92
C ASN A 123 5.56 0.23 -13.10
N SER A 124 5.20 1.42 -13.59
CA SER A 124 4.37 1.59 -14.79
C SER A 124 5.20 1.68 -16.08
N LEU A 125 6.28 0.89 -16.21
CA LEU A 125 6.83 0.57 -17.54
C LEU A 125 6.15 -0.71 -18.00
N SER A 126 4.85 -0.60 -18.22
CA SER A 126 3.95 -1.71 -18.50
C SER A 126 3.90 -2.04 -19.99
N ASN A 127 4.24 -1.08 -20.84
CA ASN A 127 4.13 -1.18 -22.28
C ASN A 127 5.27 -0.43 -23.00
N PHE A 128 5.43 -0.70 -24.30
CA PHE A 128 6.49 -0.12 -25.13
C PHE A 128 6.44 1.41 -25.21
N GLN A 129 5.26 2.02 -25.10
CA GLN A 129 5.11 3.47 -25.13
C GLN A 129 5.77 4.12 -23.91
N ASP A 130 5.64 3.51 -22.73
CA ASP A 130 6.29 3.99 -21.51
C ASP A 130 7.83 4.05 -21.66
N TYR A 131 8.42 3.04 -22.32
CA TYR A 131 9.86 3.03 -22.64
C TYR A 131 10.25 4.09 -23.68
N LEU A 132 9.42 4.31 -24.69
CA LEU A 132 9.65 5.35 -25.69
C LEU A 132 9.58 6.75 -25.07
N ASP A 133 8.65 6.98 -24.15
CA ASP A 133 8.49 8.28 -23.49
C ASP A 133 9.63 8.55 -22.52
N ALA A 134 10.07 7.52 -21.77
CA ALA A 134 11.30 7.60 -20.98
C ALA A 134 12.52 7.93 -21.84
N TRP A 135 12.64 7.29 -23.01
CA TRP A 135 13.75 7.54 -23.95
C TRP A 135 13.72 8.95 -24.55
N LYS A 136 12.54 9.45 -24.93
CA LYS A 136 12.37 10.79 -25.54
C LYS A 136 12.53 11.91 -24.52
N ASN A 137 11.90 11.76 -23.36
CA ASN A 137 11.87 12.80 -22.32
C ASN A 137 13.09 12.75 -21.41
N LYS A 138 13.93 11.70 -21.56
CA LYS A 138 15.11 11.46 -20.73
C LYS A 138 14.79 11.52 -19.23
N THR A 139 13.59 11.08 -18.89
CA THR A 139 13.05 11.19 -17.54
C THR A 139 12.17 9.98 -17.25
N VAL A 140 12.34 9.36 -16.09
CA VAL A 140 11.46 8.32 -15.56
C VAL A 140 10.92 8.77 -14.21
N THR A 141 9.61 8.81 -14.08
CA THR A 141 8.97 9.06 -12.78
C THR A 141 8.85 7.75 -12.02
N ARG A 142 9.50 7.67 -10.86
CA ARG A 142 9.30 6.58 -9.91
C ARG A 142 8.31 7.07 -8.85
N LYS A 143 7.15 6.44 -8.77
CA LYS A 143 6.24 6.64 -7.64
C LYS A 143 6.77 5.86 -6.43
N SER A 144 6.77 6.51 -5.28
CA SER A 144 6.95 5.87 -3.98
C SER A 144 5.85 6.36 -3.05
N ILE A 145 5.52 5.56 -2.05
CA ILE A 145 4.53 5.92 -1.05
C ILE A 145 5.25 6.22 0.26
N ASP A 146 4.82 7.29 0.93
CA ASP A 146 5.31 7.64 2.27
C ASP A 146 5.13 6.46 3.24
N PRO A 147 6.13 6.09 4.06
CA PRO A 147 5.96 5.05 5.07
C PRO A 147 4.76 5.28 6.00
N GLU A 148 4.38 6.53 6.27
CA GLU A 148 3.23 6.86 7.12
C GLU A 148 1.87 6.73 6.42
N TYR A 149 1.85 6.39 5.13
CA TYR A 149 0.63 6.30 4.34
C TYR A 149 -0.31 5.21 4.84
N PHE A 150 0.23 4.12 5.37
CA PHE A 150 -0.53 2.97 5.86
C PHE A 150 -0.70 2.97 7.38
N ASN A 151 -0.34 4.06 8.05
CA ASN A 151 -0.47 4.15 9.51
C ASN A 151 -1.90 4.54 9.89
N ILE A 152 -2.42 3.89 10.93
CA ILE A 152 -3.67 4.26 11.57
C ILE A 152 -3.47 4.51 13.07
N LYS A 153 -4.19 5.51 13.59
CA LYS A 153 -4.29 5.77 15.02
C LYS A 153 -5.72 5.58 15.47
N VAL A 154 -5.87 4.98 16.63
CA VAL A 154 -7.16 4.56 17.16
C VAL A 154 -7.31 5.12 18.56
N ARG A 155 -8.37 5.90 18.76
CA ARG A 155 -8.82 6.34 20.08
C ARG A 155 -10.21 5.79 20.33
N TYR A 156 -10.45 5.25 21.51
CA TYR A 156 -11.71 4.57 21.80
C TYR A 156 -12.25 4.87 23.20
N GLY A 157 -13.57 4.80 23.32
CA GLY A 157 -14.30 5.00 24.56
C GLY A 157 -14.14 3.85 25.56
N SER A 158 -14.65 4.04 26.77
CA SER A 158 -14.41 3.11 27.89
C SER A 158 -15.05 1.73 27.78
N ASN A 159 -16.05 1.55 26.91
CA ASN A 159 -16.73 0.27 26.74
C ASN A 159 -16.23 -0.49 25.51
N VAL A 160 -15.29 0.09 24.76
CA VAL A 160 -14.75 -0.52 23.55
C VAL A 160 -13.41 -1.17 23.87
N ARG A 161 -13.24 -2.42 23.43
CA ARG A 161 -11.95 -3.09 23.36
C ARG A 161 -11.55 -3.23 21.90
N ILE A 162 -10.38 -2.71 21.53
CA ILE A 162 -9.82 -2.83 20.18
C ILE A 162 -8.97 -4.10 20.09
N LEU A 163 -9.23 -4.92 19.09
CA LEU A 163 -8.41 -6.06 18.70
C LEU A 163 -7.87 -5.82 17.28
N ASP A 164 -6.60 -6.11 17.09
CA ASP A 164 -5.96 -6.16 15.78
C ASP A 164 -6.17 -7.57 15.20
N SER A 165 -6.60 -7.69 13.94
CA SER A 165 -6.81 -8.99 13.27
C SER A 165 -5.55 -9.86 13.20
N ASP A 166 -4.37 -9.25 13.21
CA ASP A 166 -3.09 -9.96 13.19
C ASP A 166 -2.57 -10.27 14.60
N SER A 167 -3.25 -9.79 15.64
CA SER A 167 -2.84 -10.04 17.03
C SER A 167 -3.04 -11.50 17.42
N LEU A 168 -2.08 -12.03 18.18
CA LEU A 168 -2.18 -13.35 18.79
C LEU A 168 -3.45 -13.48 19.67
N GLU A 169 -3.90 -12.36 20.24
CA GLU A 169 -5.11 -12.27 21.05
C GLU A 169 -6.36 -12.55 20.23
N TYR A 170 -6.52 -11.91 19.06
CA TYR A 170 -7.60 -12.21 18.12
C TYR A 170 -7.52 -13.66 17.62
N GLN A 171 -6.33 -14.12 17.23
CA GLN A 171 -6.12 -15.49 16.73
C GLN A 171 -6.54 -16.55 17.77
N ASN A 172 -6.16 -16.36 19.03
CA ASN A 172 -6.52 -17.29 20.11
C ASN A 172 -8.01 -17.21 20.49
N GLU A 173 -8.61 -16.01 20.46
CA GLU A 173 -10.00 -15.80 20.90
C GLU A 173 -11.02 -16.21 19.80
N TYR A 174 -10.66 -16.10 18.52
CA TYR A 174 -11.59 -16.25 17.40
C TYR A 174 -11.21 -17.30 16.35
N LEU A 175 -9.93 -17.67 16.20
CA LEU A 175 -9.51 -18.64 15.16
C LEU A 175 -9.20 -20.04 15.73
N ASP A 176 -8.77 -20.14 16.98
CA ASP A 176 -8.52 -21.44 17.66
C ASP A 176 -9.81 -22.15 18.14
N THR A 177 -10.97 -21.50 18.01
CA THR A 177 -12.30 -22.08 18.33
C THR A 177 -12.89 -22.93 17.20
N GLY A 178 -12.23 -23.01 16.04
CA GLY A 178 -12.64 -23.88 14.93
C GLY A 178 -13.81 -23.37 14.09
N GLU A 179 -14.28 -22.14 14.29
CA GLU A 179 -15.21 -21.49 13.36
C GLU A 179 -14.43 -20.95 12.15
N GLN A 180 -14.10 -21.84 11.22
CA GLN A 180 -13.64 -21.44 9.89
C GLN A 180 -14.82 -20.83 9.12
N TYR A 181 -14.80 -19.52 8.93
CA TYR A 181 -15.70 -18.80 8.03
C TYR A 181 -15.20 -18.99 6.58
N TYR A 182 -15.96 -19.78 5.80
CA TYR A 182 -15.88 -19.84 4.33
C TYR A 182 -16.67 -18.71 3.69
#